data_AF-A0A7C3WEM5-F1
#
_entry.id   AF-A0A7C3WEM5-F1
#
_cell.length_a   1.000
_cell.length_b   1.000
_cell.length_c   1.000
_cell.angle_alpha   90.00
_cell.angle_beta   90.00
_cell.angle_gamma   90.00
#
_symmetry.space_group_name_H-M   'P 1'
#
loop_
_entity.id
_entity.type
_entity.pdbx_description
1 polymer ?
#
loop_
_entity_poly.entity_id
_entity_poly.type
_entity_poly.pdbx_seq_one_letter_code
_entity_poly.pdbx_strand_id
1 'polypeptide(L)'
;HARWGGLVRERGLMNLAIFGNIVTSFSWFGVNMLGVGLHAYGFMDQAFLWLMLFVLSQLALIGLGSLPDKYWASFRAPLTPPRPALRPR
;
A
#
# COMPACT_ATOMS: atom_id res chain seq x y z
N HIS A 1 11.08 9.40 -11.00
CA HIS A 1 10.40 10.71 -11.13
C HIS A 1 9.89 11.25 -9.80
N ALA A 2 8.80 10.73 -9.21
CA ALA A 2 8.21 11.32 -8.00
C ALA A 2 9.14 11.40 -6.77
N ARG A 3 10.01 10.39 -6.55
CA ARG A 3 11.06 10.41 -5.50
C ARG A 3 12.15 11.45 -5.76
N TRP A 4 12.66 11.49 -6.98
CA TRP A 4 13.76 12.38 -7.38
C TRP A 4 13.30 13.84 -7.53
N GLY A 5 12.01 14.08 -7.79
CA GLY A 5 11.39 15.41 -7.77
C GLY A 5 10.97 15.90 -6.38
N GLY A 6 11.29 15.17 -5.30
CA GLY A 6 11.01 15.59 -3.92
C GLY A 6 9.53 15.55 -3.49
N LEU A 7 8.62 15.10 -4.35
CA LEU A 7 7.17 15.06 -4.08
C LEU A 7 6.78 14.00 -3.05
N VAL A 8 7.57 12.93 -2.93
CA VAL A 8 7.31 11.80 -2.03
C VAL A 8 8.61 11.27 -1.42
N ARG A 9 8.57 11.04 -0.10
CA ARG A 9 9.62 10.35 0.67
C ARG A 9 9.39 8.84 0.65
N GLU A 10 10.10 8.08 1.48
CA GLU A 10 10.09 6.61 1.51
C GLU A 10 8.68 6.01 1.68
N ARG A 11 7.90 6.50 2.65
CA ARG A 11 6.51 6.05 2.88
C ARG A 11 5.60 6.36 1.68
N GLY A 12 5.73 7.56 1.13
CA GLY A 12 4.99 7.96 -0.08
C GLY A 12 5.35 7.11 -1.29
N LEU A 13 6.62 6.69 -1.41
CA LEU A 13 7.07 5.80 -2.48
C LEU A 13 6.43 4.41 -2.38
N MET A 14 6.36 3.83 -1.16
CA MET A 14 5.67 2.56 -0.93
C MET A 14 4.18 2.66 -1.27
N ASN A 15 3.51 3.74 -0.86
CA ASN A 15 2.10 3.95 -1.20
C ASN A 15 1.89 4.08 -2.72
N LEU A 16 2.80 4.74 -3.44
CA LEU A 16 2.74 4.81 -4.91
C LEU A 16 2.97 3.46 -5.58
N ALA A 17 3.83 2.60 -5.04
CA ALA A 17 4.00 1.24 -5.55
C ALA A 17 2.72 0.41 -5.41
N ILE A 18 2.05 0.51 -4.25
CA ILE A 18 0.75 -0.12 -4.00
C ILE A 18 -0.32 0.45 -4.95
N PHE A 19 -0.32 1.76 -5.18
CA PHE A 19 -1.21 2.38 -6.16
C PHE A 19 -0.94 1.87 -7.59
N GLY A 20 0.32 1.62 -7.95
CA GLY A 20 0.68 0.99 -9.22
C GLY A 20 0.04 -0.39 -9.43
N ASN A 21 -0.13 -1.18 -8.36
CA ASN A 21 -0.85 -2.45 -8.43
C ASN A 21 -2.32 -2.25 -8.80
N ILE A 22 -2.98 -1.22 -8.24
CA ILE A 22 -4.37 -0.88 -8.57
C ILE A 22 -4.49 -0.58 -10.07
N VAL A 23 -3.61 0.28 -10.60
CA VAL A 23 -3.62 0.68 -12.02
C VAL A 23 -3.37 -0.53 -12.93
N THR A 24 -2.40 -1.38 -12.57
CA THR A 24 -2.05 -2.57 -13.36
C THR A 24 -3.21 -3.57 -13.41
N SER A 25 -3.79 -3.90 -12.25
CA SER A 25 -4.92 -4.83 -12.17
C SER A 25 -6.18 -4.28 -12.86
N PHE A 26 -6.47 -2.98 -12.73
CA PHE A 26 -7.59 -2.36 -13.45
C PHE A 26 -7.36 -2.34 -14.98
N SER A 27 -6.15 -2.04 -15.42
CA SER A 27 -5.81 -2.00 -16.85
C SER A 27 -5.87 -3.39 -17.51
N TRP A 28 -5.67 -4.46 -16.75
CA TRP A 28 -5.77 -5.83 -17.25
C TRP A 28 -7.18 -6.39 -17.10
N PHE A 29 -7.73 -6.42 -15.89
CA PHE A 29 -9.01 -7.06 -15.61
C PHE A 29 -10.21 -6.14 -15.84
N GLY A 30 -10.08 -4.84 -15.51
CA GLY A 30 -11.17 -3.87 -15.64
C GLY A 30 -11.59 -3.64 -17.09
N VAL A 31 -10.63 -3.46 -18.01
CA VAL A 31 -10.96 -3.30 -19.45
C VAL A 31 -11.54 -4.58 -20.06
N ASN A 32 -11.11 -5.75 -19.59
CA ASN A 32 -11.66 -7.04 -20.01
C ASN A 32 -13.11 -7.24 -19.54
N MET A 33 -13.58 -6.47 -18.56
CA MET A 33 -14.95 -6.48 -18.04
C MET A 33 -15.87 -5.42 -18.65
N LEU A 34 -15.35 -4.51 -19.47
CA LEU A 34 -16.17 -3.53 -20.19
C LEU A 34 -17.00 -4.16 -21.33
N GLY A 35 -16.92 -5.47 -21.53
CA GLY A 35 -17.70 -6.19 -22.54
C GLY A 35 -17.22 -5.99 -23.99
N VAL A 36 -16.13 -5.25 -24.19
CA VAL A 36 -15.50 -5.00 -25.52
C VAL A 36 -14.36 -5.99 -25.81
N GLY A 37 -13.92 -6.77 -24.82
CA GLY A 37 -12.92 -7.82 -24.97
C GLY A 37 -13.53 -9.11 -25.53
N LEU A 38 -12.80 -9.83 -26.39
CA LEU A 38 -13.19 -11.09 -27.03
C LEU A 38 -13.58 -12.25 -26.06
N HIS A 39 -13.59 -12.00 -24.75
CA HIS A 39 -13.77 -12.97 -23.66
C HIS A 39 -14.92 -12.60 -22.70
N ALA A 40 -15.99 -12.00 -23.20
CA ALA A 40 -17.23 -11.77 -22.46
C ALA A 40 -18.09 -13.05 -22.34
N TYR A 41 -17.51 -14.16 -21.87
CA TYR A 41 -18.23 -15.41 -21.61
C TYR A 41 -18.52 -15.53 -20.11
N GLY A 42 -19.67 -15.05 -19.63
CA GLY A 42 -20.37 -15.49 -18.40
C GLY A 42 -19.66 -15.42 -17.02
N PHE A 43 -18.36 -15.15 -16.95
CA PHE A 43 -17.53 -15.19 -15.73
C PHE A 43 -17.16 -13.80 -15.19
N MET A 44 -17.77 -12.73 -15.72
CA MET A 44 -17.47 -11.36 -15.31
C MET A 44 -17.86 -11.09 -13.84
N ASP A 45 -18.93 -11.67 -13.32
CA ASP A 45 -19.40 -11.36 -11.96
C ASP A 45 -18.39 -11.76 -10.87
N GLN A 46 -17.80 -12.96 -10.98
CA GLN A 46 -16.82 -13.45 -10.02
C GLN A 46 -15.54 -12.61 -10.06
N ALA A 47 -14.97 -12.40 -11.25
CA ALA A 47 -13.71 -11.68 -11.36
C ALA A 47 -13.85 -10.18 -11.02
N PHE A 48 -15.04 -9.58 -11.20
CA PHE A 48 -15.30 -8.18 -10.83
C PHE A 48 -15.29 -8.00 -9.32
N LEU A 49 -15.93 -8.92 -8.59
CA LEU A 49 -15.90 -8.94 -7.12
C LEU A 49 -14.47 -9.06 -6.58
N TRP A 50 -13.67 -9.97 -7.13
CA TRP A 50 -12.27 -10.14 -6.74
C TRP A 50 -11.41 -8.92 -7.08
N LEU A 51 -11.62 -8.29 -8.23
CA LEU A 51 -10.93 -7.05 -8.60
C LEU A 51 -11.28 -5.91 -7.63
N MET A 52 -12.56 -5.72 -7.32
CA MET A 52 -13.00 -4.69 -6.37
C MET A 52 -12.48 -4.94 -4.95
N LEU A 53 -12.52 -6.20 -4.48
CA LEU A 53 -11.94 -6.58 -3.18
C LEU A 53 -10.43 -6.31 -3.16
N PHE A 54 -9.72 -6.63 -4.24
CA PHE A 54 -8.30 -6.32 -4.37
C PHE A 54 -8.06 -4.81 -4.31
N VAL A 55 -8.76 -4.00 -5.10
CA VAL A 55 -8.63 -2.53 -5.08
C VAL A 55 -8.90 -1.97 -3.68
N LEU A 56 -9.97 -2.42 -3.01
CA LEU A 56 -10.28 -2.01 -1.63
C LEU A 56 -9.16 -2.38 -0.65
N SER A 57 -8.57 -3.58 -0.77
CA SER A 57 -7.43 -3.99 0.05
C SER A 57 -6.21 -3.09 -0.16
N GLN A 58 -5.91 -2.70 -1.40
CA GLN A 58 -4.79 -1.81 -1.72
C GLN A 58 -5.04 -0.40 -1.18
N LEU A 59 -6.27 0.11 -1.30
CA LEU A 59 -6.67 1.40 -0.73
C LEU A 59 -6.57 1.40 0.80
N ALA A 60 -6.96 0.30 1.47
CA ALA A 60 -6.80 0.16 2.90
C ALA A 60 -5.32 0.22 3.32
N LEU A 61 -4.44 -0.45 2.57
CA LEU A 61 -2.98 -0.40 2.80
C LEU A 61 -2.40 1.00 2.59
N ILE A 62 -2.84 1.72 1.55
CA ILE A 62 -2.44 3.12 1.32
C ILE A 62 -2.91 4.02 2.48
N GLY A 63 -4.14 3.81 2.96
CA GLY A 63 -4.69 4.51 4.12
C GLY A 63 -3.87 4.27 5.39
N LEU A 64 -3.53 3.00 5.67
CA LEU A 64 -2.63 2.61 6.76
C LEU A 64 -1.25 3.24 6.62
N GLY A 65 -0.67 3.22 5.42
CA GLY A 65 0.63 3.85 5.11
C GLY A 65 0.62 5.38 5.23
N SER A 66 -0.57 6.00 5.18
CA SER A 66 -0.76 7.44 5.35
C SER A 66 -0.99 7.87 6.81
N LEU A 67 -1.04 6.91 7.76
CA LEU A 67 -1.21 7.22 9.17
C LEU A 67 0.02 7.93 9.76
N PRO A 68 -0.17 8.98 10.59
CA PRO A 68 0.93 9.71 11.19
C PRO A 68 1.82 8.83 12.07
N ASP A 69 3.12 9.17 12.14
CA ASP A 69 4.17 8.40 12.83
C ASP A 69 3.85 8.08 14.31
N LYS A 70 3.02 8.89 14.97
CA LYS A 70 2.56 8.68 16.35
C LYS A 70 1.81 7.35 16.57
N TYR A 71 1.20 6.79 15.52
CA TYR A 71 0.48 5.52 15.60
C TYR A 71 1.38 4.31 15.33
N TRP A 72 2.61 4.53 14.90
CA TRP A 72 3.54 3.46 14.54
C TRP A 72 4.37 3.05 15.75
N ALA A 73 4.28 1.78 16.13
CA ALA A 73 5.00 1.23 17.29
C ALA A 73 6.53 1.38 17.17
N SER A 74 7.07 1.43 15.95
CA SER A 74 8.48 1.64 15.67
C SER A 74 9.03 3.01 16.09
N PHE A 75 8.17 4.02 16.25
CA PHE A 75 8.56 5.36 16.72
C PHE A 75 8.28 5.59 18.21
N ARG A 76 7.75 4.59 18.92
CA ARG A 76 7.66 4.65 20.38
C ARG A 76 9.08 4.57 20.93
N ALA A 77 9.49 5.58 21.69
CA ALA A 77 10.81 5.61 22.30
C ALA A 77 11.04 4.31 23.09
N PRO A 78 12.19 3.63 22.90
CA PRO A 78 12.55 2.51 23.75
C PRO A 78 12.52 2.98 25.20
N LEU A 79 11.84 2.23 26.07
CA LEU A 79 12.05 2.34 27.50
C LEU A 79 13.49 1.92 27.76
N THR A 80 14.44 2.85 27.59
CA THR A 80 15.84 2.59 27.87
C THR A 80 15.91 2.31 29.36
N PRO A 81 16.22 1.07 29.81
CA PRO A 81 16.47 0.83 31.21
C PRO A 81 17.70 1.67 31.58
N PRO A 82 17.74 2.31 32.76
CA PRO A 82 18.86 3.15 33.16
C PRO A 82 20.17 2.38 32.96
N ARG A 83 21.10 3.01 32.24
CA ARG A 83 22.43 2.48 31.93
C ARG A 83 23.05 1.98 33.25
N PRO A 84 23.50 0.73 33.37
CA PRO A 84 24.19 0.28 34.57
C PRO A 84 25.35 1.23 34.80
N ALA A 85 25.38 1.89 35.96
CA ALA A 85 26.45 2.81 36.31
C ALA A 85 27.78 2.07 36.15
N LEU A 86 28.62 2.55 35.23
CA LEU A 86 29.97 2.03 35.07
C LEU A 86 30.67 2.17 36.42
N ARG A 87 30.91 1.05 37.12
CA ARG A 87 31.69 1.05 38.35
C ARG A 87 33.11 1.50 38.01
N PRO A 88 33.67 2.52 38.71
CA PRO A 88 35.09 2.80 38.64
C PRO A 88 35.90 1.59 39.13
N ARG A 89 37.06 1.41 38.48
CA ARG A 89 37.95 0.25 38.43
C ARG A 89 38.19 -0.52 39.72
#